data_AF-A0A378B502-F1
#
_entry.id   AF-A0A378B502-F1
#
_cell.length_a   1.000
_cell.length_b   1.000
_cell.length_c   1.000
_cell.angle_alpha   90.00
_cell.angle_beta   90.00
_cell.angle_gamma   90.00
#
_symmetry.space_group_name_H-M   'P 1'
#
loop_
_entity.id
_entity.type
_entity.pdbx_description
1 polymer ?
#
loop_
_entity_poly.entity_id
_entity_poly.type
_entity_poly.pdbx_seq_one_letter_code
_entity_poly.pdbx_strand_id
1 'polypeptide(L)'
;MLLFLIPQAFPNLTVYMNVARLFYQWGLNGSIAGVVLVHSVHGLMYSVWICVAAFSAIDPLLARASRNLGAGPVYTFWHIVLPQAAPGIVAASIFVFLESLDEFTGTFFVGAPDITTLPLLLYNASMSGNYQVSSITALILLAHRCSLWW
;
A
#
# COMPACT_ATOMS: atom_id res chain seq x y z
N MET A 1 5.39 7.59 16.04
CA MET A 1 4.78 8.05 14.76
C MET A 1 5.77 8.81 13.89
N LEU A 2 6.60 9.72 14.44
CA LEU A 2 7.58 10.49 13.65
C LEU A 2 8.54 9.63 12.80
N LEU A 3 8.96 8.46 13.30
CA LEU A 3 9.85 7.55 12.56
C LEU A 3 9.25 7.04 11.24
N PHE A 4 7.92 6.91 11.16
CA PHE A 4 7.20 6.47 9.96
C PHE A 4 6.95 7.59 8.95
N LEU A 5 7.19 8.85 9.32
CA LEU A 5 7.12 10.00 8.41
C LEU A 5 8.43 10.24 7.65
N ILE A 6 9.55 9.71 8.17
CA ILE A 6 10.88 9.88 7.58
C ILE A 6 10.93 9.44 6.11
N PRO A 7 10.33 8.31 5.69
CA PRO A 7 10.34 7.89 4.28
C PRO A 7 9.69 8.90 3.33
N GLN A 8 8.64 9.61 3.77
CA GLN A 8 7.97 10.65 2.97
C GLN A 8 8.74 11.98 2.94
N ALA A 9 9.70 12.19 3.85
CA ALA A 9 10.54 13.39 3.83
C ALA A 9 11.52 13.40 2.64
N PHE A 10 11.78 12.24 2.04
CA PHE A 10 12.63 12.11 0.87
C PHE A 10 11.81 12.16 -0.42
N PRO A 11 12.34 12.74 -1.51
CA PRO A 11 11.69 12.68 -2.81
C PRO A 11 11.50 11.22 -3.25
N ASN A 12 10.26 10.82 -3.52
CA ASN A 12 9.90 9.45 -3.91
C ASN A 12 10.74 8.94 -5.09
N LEU A 13 11.02 9.80 -6.08
CA LEU A 13 11.82 9.46 -7.25
C LEU A 13 13.23 9.01 -6.88
N THR A 14 13.87 9.69 -5.93
CA THR A 14 15.21 9.34 -5.44
C THR A 14 15.20 7.99 -4.72
N VAL A 15 14.16 7.71 -3.93
CA VAL A 15 14.01 6.44 -3.22
C VAL A 15 13.85 5.30 -4.24
N TYR A 16 12.93 5.42 -5.19
CA TYR A 16 12.68 4.38 -6.18
C TYR A 16 13.86 4.13 -7.12
N MET A 17 14.63 5.16 -7.49
CA MET A 17 15.84 4.98 -8.30
C MET A 17 16.91 4.15 -7.55
N ASN A 18 17.05 4.35 -6.23
CA ASN A 18 17.96 3.54 -5.41
C ASN A 18 17.42 2.11 -5.21
N VAL A 19 16.11 1.95 -5.00
CA VAL A 19 15.48 0.63 -4.90
C VAL A 19 15.65 -0.16 -6.20
N ALA A 20 15.44 0.46 -7.35
CA ALA A 20 15.64 -0.17 -8.65
C ALA A 20 17.08 -0.62 -8.86
N ARG A 21 18.07 0.17 -8.43
CA ARG A 21 19.48 -0.24 -8.46
C ARG A 21 19.71 -1.51 -7.62
N LEU A 22 19.15 -1.60 -6.43
CA LEU A 22 19.26 -2.79 -5.57
C LEU A 22 18.55 -4.00 -6.18
N PHE A 23 17.34 -3.80 -6.72
CA PHE A 23 16.55 -4.86 -7.32
C PHE A 23 17.18 -5.38 -8.60
N TYR A 24 17.86 -4.52 -9.36
CA TYR A 24 18.68 -4.92 -10.49
C TYR A 24 19.84 -5.83 -10.06
N GLN A 25 20.55 -5.49 -8.98
CA GLN A 25 21.64 -6.33 -8.45
C GLN A 25 21.15 -7.70 -7.96
N TRP A 26 19.93 -7.75 -7.42
CA TRP A 26 19.31 -8.99 -6.94
C TRP A 26 18.52 -9.75 -8.02
N GLY A 27 18.47 -9.25 -9.26
CA GLY A 27 17.72 -9.89 -10.36
C GLY A 27 16.20 -9.84 -10.19
N LEU A 28 15.68 -8.91 -9.39
CA LEU A 28 14.25 -8.71 -9.16
C LEU A 28 13.61 -7.69 -10.14
N ASN A 29 14.43 -6.95 -10.87
CA ASN A 29 13.95 -6.01 -11.88
C ASN A 29 13.24 -6.74 -13.03
N GLY A 30 12.11 -6.21 -13.51
CA GLY A 30 11.28 -6.87 -14.53
C GLY A 30 10.52 -8.11 -14.06
N SER A 31 10.52 -8.39 -12.75
CA SER A 31 9.81 -9.54 -12.16
C SER A 31 8.53 -9.11 -11.43
N ILE A 32 7.53 -9.99 -11.42
CA ILE A 32 6.30 -9.79 -10.63
C ILE A 32 6.64 -9.65 -9.14
N ALA A 33 7.60 -10.43 -8.63
CA ALA A 33 8.03 -10.36 -7.24
C ALA A 33 8.62 -8.99 -6.87
N GLY A 34 9.43 -8.41 -7.76
CA GLY A 34 9.98 -7.06 -7.59
C GLY A 34 8.87 -6.01 -7.51
N VAL A 35 7.90 -6.07 -8.42
CA VAL A 35 6.75 -5.17 -8.40
C VAL A 35 5.94 -5.35 -7.11
N VAL A 36 5.62 -6.57 -6.71
CA VAL A 36 4.88 -6.84 -5.46
C VAL A 36 5.60 -6.27 -4.23
N LEU A 37 6.92 -6.40 -4.15
CA LEU A 37 7.70 -5.85 -3.03
C LEU A 37 7.66 -4.33 -3.00
N VAL A 38 7.78 -3.67 -4.16
CA VAL A 38 7.68 -2.21 -4.28
C VAL A 38 6.33 -1.70 -3.78
N HIS A 39 5.24 -2.33 -4.24
CA HIS A 39 3.89 -2.00 -3.79
C HIS A 39 3.68 -2.31 -2.31
N SER A 40 4.26 -3.40 -1.81
CA SER A 40 4.13 -3.79 -0.40
C SER A 40 4.81 -2.77 0.51
N VAL A 41 6.03 -2.31 0.18
CA VAL A 41 6.74 -1.31 0.99
C VAL A 41 5.98 0.01 1.02
N HIS A 42 5.47 0.48 -0.11
CA HIS A 42 4.67 1.70 -0.16
C HIS A 42 3.35 1.53 0.61
N GLY A 43 2.65 0.43 0.37
CA GLY A 43 1.39 0.12 1.03
C GLY A 43 1.52 -0.04 2.54
N LEU A 44 2.63 -0.59 3.03
CA LEU A 44 2.92 -0.71 4.47
C LEU A 44 3.00 0.65 5.16
N MET A 45 3.54 1.66 4.49
CA MET A 45 3.61 3.01 5.07
C MET A 45 2.21 3.56 5.33
N TYR A 46 1.26 3.40 4.41
CA TYR A 46 -0.12 3.85 4.61
C TYR A 46 -0.92 2.92 5.53
N SER A 47 -0.73 1.60 5.44
CA SER A 47 -1.49 0.63 6.23
C SER A 47 -1.26 0.82 7.73
N VAL A 48 -0.02 1.10 8.14
CA VAL A 48 0.32 1.33 9.55
C VAL A 48 -0.45 2.50 10.13
N TRP A 49 -0.68 3.57 9.37
CA TRP A 49 -1.43 4.74 9.86
C TRP A 49 -2.87 4.40 10.16
N ILE A 50 -3.55 3.76 9.23
CA ILE A 50 -4.97 3.40 9.37
C ILE A 50 -5.14 2.32 10.43
N CYS A 51 -4.26 1.32 10.45
CA CYS A 51 -4.27 0.27 11.46
C CYS A 51 -4.03 0.84 12.87
N VAL A 52 -3.09 1.78 13.05
CA VAL A 52 -2.86 2.42 14.36
C VAL A 52 -4.11 3.14 14.83
N ALA A 53 -4.82 3.85 13.94
CA ALA A 53 -6.09 4.48 14.29
C ALA A 53 -7.15 3.44 14.70
N ALA A 54 -7.26 2.33 13.97
CA ALA A 54 -8.18 1.24 14.28
C ALA A 54 -7.91 0.60 15.66
N PHE A 55 -6.64 0.30 15.97
CA PHE A 55 -6.27 -0.26 17.27
C PHE A 55 -6.42 0.76 18.41
N SER A 56 -6.18 2.04 18.15
CA SER A 56 -6.30 3.11 19.16
C SER A 56 -7.75 3.41 19.55
N ALA A 57 -8.72 3.07 18.70
CA ALA A 57 -10.14 3.23 18.97
C ALA A 57 -10.72 2.16 19.93
N ILE A 58 -9.97 1.07 20.19
CA ILE A 58 -10.43 -0.03 21.05
C ILE A 58 -10.31 0.38 22.52
N ASP A 59 -11.38 0.15 23.30
CA ASP A 59 -11.38 0.42 24.74
C ASP A 59 -10.35 -0.45 25.49
N PRO A 60 -9.34 0.17 26.15
CA PRO A 60 -8.35 -0.56 26.94
C PRO A 60 -8.93 -1.40 28.08
N LEU A 61 -10.16 -1.11 28.55
CA LEU A 61 -10.84 -1.87 29.60
C LEU A 61 -11.09 -3.32 29.19
N LEU A 62 -11.34 -3.59 27.91
CA LEU A 62 -11.56 -4.95 27.41
C LEU A 62 -10.32 -5.85 27.62
N ALA A 63 -9.14 -5.29 27.37
CA ALA A 63 -7.87 -5.99 27.60
C ALA A 63 -7.55 -6.16 29.09
N ARG A 64 -8.04 -5.27 29.96
CA ARG A 64 -7.92 -5.40 31.43
C ARG A 64 -8.89 -6.45 31.97
N ALA A 65 -10.14 -6.46 31.50
CA ALA A 65 -11.15 -7.44 31.87
C ALA A 65 -10.71 -8.86 31.51
N SER A 66 -10.13 -9.06 30.32
CA SER A 66 -9.54 -10.34 29.91
C SER A 66 -8.48 -10.85 30.88
N ARG A 67 -7.57 -9.96 31.30
CA ARG A 67 -6.51 -10.30 32.27
C ARG A 67 -7.06 -10.61 33.66
N ASN A 68 -8.13 -9.93 34.10
CA ASN A 68 -8.80 -10.23 35.36
C ASN A 68 -9.45 -11.63 35.35
N LEU A 69 -9.85 -12.13 34.19
CA LEU A 69 -10.37 -13.49 34.00
C LEU A 69 -9.26 -14.54 33.84
N GLY A 70 -7.99 -14.17 34.03
CA GLY A 70 -6.84 -15.07 33.95
C GLY A 70 -6.29 -15.33 32.55
N ALA A 71 -6.80 -14.65 31.52
CA ALA A 71 -6.28 -14.80 30.16
C ALA A 71 -4.93 -14.07 29.97
N GLY A 72 -4.01 -14.73 29.28
CA GLY A 72 -2.70 -14.17 28.92
C GLY A 72 -2.76 -13.20 27.73
N PRO A 73 -1.70 -12.42 27.48
CA PRO A 73 -1.66 -11.36 26.47
C PRO A 73 -1.90 -11.86 25.04
N VAL A 74 -1.40 -13.06 24.71
CA VAL A 74 -1.60 -13.68 23.39
C VAL A 74 -3.08 -14.01 23.17
N TYR A 75 -3.75 -14.57 24.19
CA TYR A 75 -5.18 -14.86 24.13
C TYR A 75 -6.00 -13.58 23.94
N THR A 76 -5.72 -12.57 24.77
CA THR A 76 -6.39 -11.25 24.70
C THR A 76 -6.21 -10.61 23.32
N PHE A 77 -5.02 -10.68 22.72
CA PHE A 77 -4.78 -10.12 21.39
C PHE A 77 -5.64 -10.82 20.33
N TRP A 78 -5.57 -12.14 20.21
CA TRP A 78 -6.25 -12.87 19.14
C TRP A 78 -7.78 -12.94 19.28
N HIS A 79 -8.30 -12.97 20.51
CA HIS A 79 -9.74 -13.19 20.76
C HIS A 79 -10.51 -11.91 21.08
N ILE A 80 -9.84 -10.81 21.42
CA ILE A 80 -10.52 -9.58 21.87
C ILE A 80 -10.07 -8.39 21.05
N VAL A 81 -8.76 -8.13 20.96
CA VAL A 81 -8.25 -6.93 20.29
C VAL A 81 -8.33 -7.08 18.77
N LEU A 82 -7.81 -8.17 18.21
CA LEU A 82 -7.75 -8.37 16.76
C LEU A 82 -9.13 -8.42 16.10
N PRO A 83 -10.15 -9.14 16.62
CA PRO A 83 -11.48 -9.16 16.02
C PRO A 83 -12.16 -7.78 16.03
N GLN A 84 -11.87 -6.94 17.03
CA GLN A 84 -12.39 -5.58 17.08
C GLN A 84 -11.63 -4.61 16.17
N ALA A 85 -10.33 -4.83 15.97
CA ALA A 85 -9.55 -4.10 14.99
C ALA A 85 -9.85 -4.54 13.54
N ALA A 86 -10.35 -5.76 13.33
CA ALA A 86 -10.58 -6.37 12.03
C ALA A 86 -11.33 -5.48 11.02
N PRO A 87 -12.48 -4.83 11.33
CA PRO A 87 -13.12 -3.92 10.38
C PRO A 87 -12.21 -2.75 9.96
N GLY A 88 -11.40 -2.22 10.88
CA GLY A 88 -10.42 -1.17 10.57
C GLY A 88 -9.24 -1.67 9.74
N ILE A 89 -8.79 -2.91 9.96
CA ILE A 89 -7.75 -3.54 9.13
C ILE A 89 -8.26 -3.80 7.72
N VAL A 90 -9.52 -4.24 7.57
CA VAL A 90 -10.16 -4.42 6.25
C VAL A 90 -10.24 -3.07 5.53
N ALA A 91 -10.68 -2.01 6.20
CA ALA A 91 -10.68 -0.67 5.64
C ALA A 91 -9.27 -0.22 5.21
N ALA A 92 -8.25 -0.46 6.03
CA ALA A 92 -6.86 -0.17 5.70
C ALA A 92 -6.39 -0.95 4.46
N SER A 93 -6.73 -2.24 4.34
CA SER A 93 -6.34 -3.06 3.20
C SER A 93 -6.97 -2.59 1.89
N ILE A 94 -8.24 -2.16 1.92
CA ILE A 94 -8.93 -1.61 0.75
C ILE A 94 -8.25 -0.30 0.34
N PHE A 95 -8.00 0.59 1.28
CA PHE A 95 -7.32 1.86 1.02
C PHE A 95 -5.95 1.65 0.37
N VAL A 96 -5.12 0.77 0.96
CA VAL A 96 -3.78 0.48 0.46
C VAL A 96 -3.82 -0.18 -0.93
N PHE A 97 -4.80 -1.05 -1.18
CA PHE A 97 -5.00 -1.64 -2.49
C PHE A 97 -5.32 -0.57 -3.54
N LEU A 98 -6.18 0.39 -3.20
CA LEU A 98 -6.52 1.50 -4.10
C LEU A 98 -5.32 2.42 -4.37
N GLU A 99 -4.57 2.79 -3.34
CA GLU A 99 -3.31 3.55 -3.51
C GLU A 99 -2.30 2.81 -4.39
N SER A 100 -2.23 1.48 -4.25
CA SER A 100 -1.38 0.62 -5.08
C SER A 100 -1.78 0.63 -6.57
N LEU A 101 -3.06 0.88 -6.92
CA LEU A 101 -3.48 0.98 -8.33
C LEU A 101 -2.94 2.24 -9.01
N ASP A 102 -2.69 3.30 -8.25
CA ASP A 102 -2.16 4.58 -8.73
C ASP A 102 -0.62 4.64 -8.73
N GLU A 103 0.05 3.59 -8.24
CA GLU A 103 1.51 3.60 -8.11
C GLU A 103 2.22 3.46 -9.47
N PHE A 104 2.66 4.59 -9.99
CA PHE A 104 3.43 4.68 -11.23
C PHE A 104 4.95 4.64 -11.03
N THR A 105 5.48 5.35 -10.03
CA THR A 105 6.92 5.63 -9.97
C THR A 105 7.70 4.35 -9.67
N GLY A 106 7.26 3.57 -8.70
CA GLY A 106 7.89 2.31 -8.33
C GLY A 106 7.81 1.27 -9.44
N THR A 107 6.67 1.18 -10.11
CA THR A 107 6.45 0.23 -11.23
C THR A 107 7.23 0.62 -12.47
N PHE A 108 7.38 1.91 -12.74
CA PHE A 108 8.21 2.41 -13.82
C PHE A 108 9.68 2.04 -13.64
N PHE A 109 10.24 2.20 -12.44
CA PHE A 109 11.65 1.92 -12.21
C PHE A 109 11.99 0.44 -12.00
N VAL A 110 11.06 -0.38 -11.48
CA VAL A 110 11.30 -1.79 -11.14
C VAL A 110 10.63 -2.78 -12.09
N GLY A 111 9.49 -2.42 -12.67
CA GLY A 111 8.68 -3.30 -13.51
C GLY A 111 8.90 -3.09 -15.00
N ALA A 112 9.15 -1.86 -15.45
CA ALA A 112 9.25 -1.56 -16.87
C ALA A 112 10.52 -2.16 -17.53
N PRO A 113 10.44 -2.65 -18.77
CA PRO A 113 9.25 -2.77 -19.63
C PRO A 113 8.48 -4.08 -19.46
N ASP A 114 9.02 -5.05 -18.72
CA ASP A 114 8.53 -6.43 -18.70
C ASP A 114 7.17 -6.61 -18.00
N ILE A 115 6.91 -5.79 -16.98
CA ILE A 115 5.66 -5.80 -16.21
C ILE A 115 4.91 -4.49 -16.42
N THR A 116 3.74 -4.57 -17.06
CA THR A 116 2.87 -3.42 -17.31
C THR A 116 1.75 -3.34 -16.29
N THR A 117 1.80 -2.34 -15.41
CA THR A 117 0.70 -1.96 -14.50
C THR A 117 -0.25 -0.97 -15.19
N LEU A 118 -1.42 -0.70 -14.59
CA LEU A 118 -2.40 0.24 -15.16
C LEU A 118 -1.79 1.64 -15.44
N PRO A 119 -1.06 2.27 -14.50
CA PRO A 119 -0.44 3.57 -14.77
C PRO A 119 0.65 3.49 -15.85
N LEU A 120 1.41 2.38 -15.90
CA LEU A 120 2.44 2.18 -16.91
C LEU A 120 1.84 1.97 -18.31
N LEU A 121 0.71 1.25 -18.39
CA LEU A 121 -0.06 1.09 -19.62
C LEU A 121 -0.56 2.44 -20.14
N LEU A 122 -1.14 3.25 -19.25
CA LEU A 122 -1.58 4.61 -19.58
C LEU A 122 -0.42 5.43 -20.17
N TYR A 123 0.73 5.42 -19.49
CA TYR A 123 1.94 6.12 -19.92
C TYR A 123 2.45 5.63 -21.28
N ASN A 124 2.61 4.31 -21.45
CA ASN A 124 3.09 3.71 -22.69
C ASN A 124 2.13 3.94 -23.87
N ALA A 125 0.81 3.86 -23.64
CA ALA A 125 -0.21 4.16 -24.64
C ALA A 125 -0.16 5.64 -25.06
N SER A 126 0.11 6.54 -24.12
CA SER A 126 0.19 7.97 -24.41
C SER A 126 1.44 8.30 -25.22
N MET A 127 2.58 7.70 -24.87
CA MET A 127 3.84 7.88 -25.60
C MET A 127 3.81 7.28 -27.01
N SER A 128 3.01 6.24 -27.23
CA SER A 128 2.83 5.63 -28.56
C SER A 128 1.76 6.31 -29.42
N GLY A 129 1.09 7.35 -28.90
CA GLY A 129 0.03 8.08 -29.62
C GLY A 129 -1.33 7.36 -29.66
N ASN A 130 -1.50 6.28 -28.89
CA ASN A 130 -2.77 5.58 -28.75
C ASN A 130 -3.64 6.22 -27.66
N TYR A 131 -4.19 7.39 -27.97
CA TYR A 131 -5.00 8.17 -27.04
C TYR A 131 -6.31 7.48 -26.64
N GLN A 132 -6.82 6.54 -27.44
CA GLN A 132 -8.01 5.77 -27.07
C GLN A 132 -7.74 4.92 -25.83
N VAL A 133 -6.68 4.11 -25.84
CA VAL A 133 -6.31 3.26 -24.70
C VAL A 133 -5.95 4.11 -23.48
N SER A 134 -5.17 5.17 -23.68
CA SER A 134 -4.83 6.09 -22.59
C SER A 134 -6.07 6.71 -21.94
N SER A 135 -7.06 7.15 -22.74
CA SER A 135 -8.26 7.78 -22.18
C SER A 135 -9.09 6.79 -21.36
N ILE A 136 -9.23 5.54 -21.82
CA ILE A 136 -9.96 4.49 -21.10
C ILE A 136 -9.26 4.18 -19.76
N THR A 137 -7.94 3.96 -19.79
CA THR A 137 -7.17 3.66 -18.56
C THR A 137 -7.21 4.83 -17.58
N ALA A 138 -7.12 6.07 -18.06
CA ALA A 138 -7.25 7.26 -17.22
C ALA A 138 -8.63 7.36 -16.56
N LEU A 139 -9.71 7.07 -17.27
CA LEU A 139 -11.06 7.08 -16.69
C LEU A 139 -11.25 6.00 -15.62
N ILE A 140 -10.69 4.81 -15.81
CA ILE A 140 -10.71 3.73 -14.81
C ILE A 140 -9.98 4.18 -13.54
N LEU A 141 -8.78 4.76 -13.68
CA LEU A 141 -8.00 5.27 -12.56
C LEU A 141 -8.67 6.49 -11.88
N LEU A 142 -9.43 7.28 -12.63
CA LEU A 142 -10.14 8.42 -12.05
C LEU A 142 -11.40 7.97 -11.29
N ALA A 143 -12.08 6.93 -11.78
CA ALA A 143 -13.29 6.41 -11.15
C ALA A 143 -13.06 5.89 -9.74
N HIS A 144 -11.99 5.11 -9.50
CA HIS A 144 -11.68 4.64 -8.15
C HIS A 144 -11.29 5.80 -7.22
N ARG A 145 -10.52 6.77 -7.74
CA ARG A 145 -10.13 7.94 -6.95
C ARG A 145 -11.35 8.76 -6.56
N CYS A 146 -12.31 8.98 -7.45
CA CYS A 146 -13.52 9.75 -7.13
C CYS A 146 -14.29 9.11 -5.96
N SER A 147 -14.43 7.78 -5.93
CA SER A 147 -15.14 7.07 -4.86
C SER A 147 -14.54 7.20 -3.45
N LEU A 148 -13.28 7.63 -3.34
CA LEU A 148 -12.56 7.72 -2.07
C LEU A 148 -12.67 9.10 -1.40
N TRP A 149 -13.12 10.13 -2.12
CA TRP A 149 -13.16 11.53 -1.66
C TRP A 149 -14.58 12.03 -1.33
N TRP A 150 -15.60 11.16 -1.39
CA TRP A 150 -16.99 11.43 -1.02
C TRP A 150 -17.43 10.49 0.10
#